data_AF-A0A2Z2MPX2-F1
#
_entry.id   AF-A0A2Z2MPX2-F1
#
_cell.length_a   1.000
_cell.length_b   1.000
_cell.length_c   1.000
_cell.angle_alpha   90.00
_cell.angle_beta   90.00
_cell.angle_gamma   90.00
#
_symmetry.space_group_name_H-M   'P 1'
#
loop_
_entity.id
_entity.type
_entity.pdbx_description
1 polymer ?
#
loop_
_entity_poly.entity_id
_entity_poly.type
_entity_poly.pdbx_seq_one_letter_code
_entity_poly.pdbx_strand_id
1 'polypeptide(L)' 'MDPSGIWLITSLLAFASFLLDFKEGAETHVKLADVSLALGFLSWYFGKVYAGAVFFLTAGIAYYPELKKKWIRKRYG' A
#
# COMPACT_ATOMS: atom_id res chain seq x y z
N MET A 1 -5.69 4.51 23.57
CA MET A 1 -5.79 4.93 22.16
C MET A 1 -6.72 3.96 21.48
N ASP A 2 -7.82 4.45 20.91
CA ASP A 2 -8.70 3.59 20.11
C ASP A 2 -7.97 3.12 18.85
N PRO A 3 -7.88 1.80 18.59
CA PRO A 3 -7.18 1.28 17.43
C PRO A 3 -7.76 1.75 16.09
N SER A 4 -9.02 2.17 16.07
CA SER A 4 -9.68 2.77 14.90
C SER A 4 -9.01 4.07 14.44
N GLY A 5 -8.53 4.92 15.36
CA GLY A 5 -7.85 6.16 14.99
C GLY A 5 -6.54 5.92 14.23
N ILE A 6 -5.82 4.85 14.58
CA ILE A 6 -4.56 4.47 13.92
C ILE A 6 -4.84 4.10 12.47
N TRP A 7 -5.85 3.26 12.21
CA TRP A 7 -6.19 2.82 10.85
C TRP A 7 -6.59 3.99 9.94
N LEU A 8 -7.33 4.97 10.47
CA LEU A 8 -7.73 6.14 9.71
C LEU A 8 -6.53 7.03 9.34
N ILE A 9 -5.63 7.27 10.30
CA ILE A 9 -4.40 8.04 10.07
C ILE A 9 -3.51 7.34 9.04
N THR A 10 -3.34 6.02 9.16
CA THR A 10 -2.53 5.24 8.21
C THR A 10 -3.15 5.22 6.80
N SER A 11 -4.47 5.17 6.70
CA SER A 11 -5.18 5.28 5.41
C SER A 11 -4.95 6.65 4.75
N LEU A 12 -5.04 7.74 5.54
CA LEU A 12 -4.76 9.10 5.08
C LEU A 12 -3.32 9.27 4.62
N LEU A 13 -2.36 8.73 5.37
CA LEU A 13 -0.94 8.76 5.00
C LEU A 13 -0.66 7.99 3.71
N ALA A 14 -1.22 6.79 3.57
CA ALA A 14 -1.08 6.00 2.34
C ALA A 14 -1.71 6.70 1.13
N PHE A 15 -2.84 7.39 1.33
CA PHE A 15 -3.47 8.18 0.28
C PHE A 15 -2.64 9.42 -0.10
N ALA A 16 -2.03 10.08 0.89
CA ALA A 16 -1.10 11.19 0.65
C ALA A 16 0.16 10.71 -0.10
N SER A 17 0.70 9.54 0.26
CA SER A 17 1.80 8.89 -0.46
C SER A 17 1.45 8.64 -1.91
N PHE A 18 0.27 8.05 -2.17
CA PHE A 18 -0.24 7.87 -3.52
C PHE A 18 -0.36 9.19 -4.31
N LEU A 19 -0.86 10.26 -3.69
CA LEU A 19 -0.99 11.57 -4.36
C LEU A 19 0.36 12.18 -4.72
N LEU A 20 1.37 12.00 -3.85
CA LEU A 20 2.74 12.43 -4.11
C LEU A 20 3.34 11.63 -5.27
N ASP A 21 3.23 10.31 -5.24
CA ASP A 21 3.69 9.42 -6.32
C ASP A 21 2.96 9.66 -7.64
N PHE A 22 1.66 10.00 -7.58
CA PHE A 22 0.87 10.39 -8.74
C PHE A 22 1.44 11.64 -9.39
N LYS A 23 1.73 12.67 -8.59
CA LYS A 23 2.31 13.93 -9.03
C LYS A 23 3.73 13.76 -9.59
N GLU A 24 4.54 12.87 -9.02
CA GLU A 24 5.92 12.61 -9.46
C GLU A 24 6.03 11.67 -10.67
N GLY A 25 4.91 11.15 -11.18
CA GLY A 25 4.95 10.26 -12.34
C GLY A 25 5.57 8.89 -12.02
N ALA A 26 5.53 8.46 -10.75
CA ALA A 26 6.07 7.18 -10.30
C ALA A 26 5.50 5.97 -11.07
N GLU A 27 6.23 4.85 -11.06
CA GLU A 27 5.83 3.64 -11.78
C GLU A 27 4.44 3.16 -11.33
N THR A 28 3.62 2.69 -12.28
CA THR A 28 2.21 2.29 -12.07
C THR A 28 2.02 1.28 -10.93
N HIS A 29 3.03 0.44 -10.65
CA HIS A 29 2.96 -0.55 -9.58
C HIS A 29 3.10 0.04 -8.17
N VAL A 30 3.92 1.09 -8.00
CA VAL A 30 4.05 1.80 -6.72
C VAL A 30 2.73 2.50 -6.39
N LYS A 31 2.15 3.17 -7.40
CA LYS A 31 0.83 3.79 -7.32
C LYS A 31 -0.28 2.80 -6.94
N LEU A 32 -0.31 1.64 -7.59
CA LEU A 32 -1.33 0.63 -7.32
C LEU A 32 -1.18 0.05 -5.90
N ALA A 33 0.06 -0.13 -5.44
CA ALA A 33 0.33 -0.62 -4.10
C ALA A 33 -0.12 0.38 -3.03
N ASP A 34 0.18 1.67 -3.20
CA ASP A 34 -0.16 2.71 -2.23
C ASP A 34 -1.68 2.97 -2.14
N VAL A 35 -2.39 2.96 -3.26
CA VAL A 35 -3.88 3.00 -3.25
C VAL A 35 -4.45 1.76 -2.59
N SER A 36 -3.89 0.58 -2.87
CA SER A 36 -4.34 -0.66 -2.26
C SER A 36 -4.11 -0.64 -0.75
N LEU A 37 -2.98 -0.12 -0.28
CA LEU A 37 -2.74 0.09 1.16
C LEU A 37 -3.74 1.06 1.77
N ALA A 38 -3.98 2.21 1.13
CA ALA A 38 -4.95 3.20 1.59
C ALA A 38 -6.37 2.61 1.73
N LEU A 39 -6.83 1.87 0.72
CA LEU A 39 -8.13 1.18 0.70
C LEU A 39 -8.18 0.01 1.70
N GLY A 40 -7.06 -0.66 1.93
CA GLY A 40 -6.92 -1.73 2.92
C GLY A 40 -7.13 -1.23 4.33
N PHE A 41 -6.40 -0.17 4.71
CA PHE A 41 -6.56 0.49 6.00
C PHE A 41 -7.96 1.12 6.17
N LEU A 42 -8.50 1.72 5.11
CA LEU A 42 -9.86 2.29 5.14
C LEU A 42 -10.93 1.21 5.34
N SER A 43 -10.81 0.08 4.65
CA SER A 43 -11.73 -1.05 4.81
C SER A 43 -11.69 -1.60 6.23
N TRP A 44 -10.49 -1.64 6.85
CA TRP A 44 -10.34 -2.08 8.23
C TRP A 44 -10.93 -1.08 9.23
N TYR A 45 -10.81 0.22 8.97
CA TYR A 45 -11.46 1.29 9.75
C TYR A 45 -12.99 1.13 9.77
N PHE A 46 -13.60 0.78 8.63
CA PHE A 46 -15.04 0.50 8.54
C PHE A 46 -15.45 -0.89 9.06
N GLY A 47 -14.54 -1.66 9.67
CA GLY A 47 -14.80 -3.00 10.19
C GLY A 47 -14.90 -4.09 9.11
N LYS A 48 -14.60 -3.78 7.84
CA LYS A 48 -14.60 -4.75 6.73
C LYS A 48 -13.25 -5.43 6.59
N VAL A 49 -12.93 -6.31 7.54
CA VAL A 49 -11.64 -7.02 7.64
C VAL A 49 -11.30 -7.79 6.36
N TYR A 50 -12.27 -8.50 5.78
CA TYR A 50 -12.06 -9.29 4.55
C TYR A 50 -11.71 -8.42 3.34
N ALA A 51 -12.37 -7.27 3.19
CA ALA A 51 -12.05 -6.33 2.11
C ALA A 51 -10.64 -5.75 2.32
N GLY A 52 -10.30 -5.41 3.57
CA GLY A 52 -8.95 -4.95 3.92
C GLY A 52 -7.86 -5.96 3.54
N ALA A 53 -8.08 -7.24 3.86
CA ALA A 53 -7.15 -8.32 3.54
C ALA A 53 -6.91 -8.49 2.02
N VAL A 54 -7.97 -8.38 1.21
CA VAL A 54 -7.85 -8.45 -0.26
C VAL A 54 -7.00 -7.30 -0.80
N PHE A 55 -7.19 -6.09 -0.27
CA PHE A 55 -6.40 -4.93 -0.65
C PHE A 55 -4.93 -5.06 -0.22
N PHE A 56 -4.64 -5.60 0.97
CA PHE A 56 -3.26 -5.87 1.37
C PHE A 56 -2.58 -6.93 0.51
N LEU A 57 -3.29 -8.00 0.14
CA LEU A 57 -2.79 -8.99 -0.81
C LEU A 57 -2.46 -8.35 -2.16
N THR A 58 -3.34 -7.49 -2.65
CA THR A 58 -3.13 -6.75 -3.91
C THR A 58 -1.91 -5.85 -3.82
N ALA A 59 -1.73 -5.11 -2.72
CA ALA A 59 -0.55 -4.29 -2.47
C ALA A 59 0.75 -5.12 -2.44
N GLY A 60 0.73 -6.30 -1.79
CA GLY A 60 1.86 -7.21 -1.75
C GLY A 60 2.26 -7.75 -3.13
N ILE A 61 1.28 -8.07 -3.98
CA ILE A 61 1.51 -8.48 -5.37
C ILE A 61 2.08 -7.32 -6.19
N ALA A 62 1.58 -6.10 -5.98
CA ALA A 62 2.07 -4.90 -6.67
C ALA A 62 3.53 -4.56 -6.31
N TYR A 63 3.96 -4.78 -5.05
CA TYR A 63 5.36 -4.60 -4.62
C TYR A 63 6.30 -5.77 -5.00
N TYR A 64 5.76 -6.93 -5.37
CA TYR A 64 6.55 -8.11 -5.71
C TYR A 64 7.64 -7.89 -6.77
N PRO A 65 7.40 -7.16 -7.89
CA PRO A 65 8.41 -6.94 -8.92
C PRO A 65 9.62 -6.15 -8.39
N GLU A 66 9.39 -5.12 -7.56
CA GLU A 66 10.45 -4.33 -6.95
C GLU A 66 11.24 -5.12 -5.92
N LEU A 67 10.55 -5.87 -5.07
CA LEU A 67 11.18 -6.78 -4.10
C LEU A 67 12.08 -7.78 -4.82
N LYS A 68 11.60 -8.37 -5.93
CA LYS A 68 12.38 -9.28 -6.77
C LYS A 68 13.59 -8.59 -7.39
N LYS A 69 13.43 -7.39 -7.98
CA LYS A 69 14.54 -6.59 -8.52
C LYS A 69 15.61 -6.31 -7.45
N LYS A 70 15.19 -5.91 -6.25
CA LYS A 70 16.07 -5.60 -5.11
C LYS A 70 16.79 -6.84 -4.59
N TRP A 71 16.11 -7.98 -4.55
CA TRP A 71 16.68 -9.25 -4.12
C TRP A 71 17.75 -9.76 -5.10
N ILE A 72 17.48 -9.66 -6.42
CA ILE A 72 18.45 -9.99 -7.46
C ILE A 72 19.68 -9.07 -7.36
N ARG A 73 19.46 -7.75 -7.22
CA ARG A 73 20.56 -6.77 -7.11
C ARG A 73 21.44 -7.01 -5.88
N LYS A 74 20.88 -7.51 -4.78
CA LYS A 74 21.63 -7.88 -3.55
C LYS A 74 22.41 -9.20 -3.67
N ARG A 75 21.97 -10.10 -4.56
CA ARG A 75 22.56 -11.45 -4.72
C ARG A 75 23.63 -11.51 -5.80
N TYR A 76 23.56 -10.60 -6.77
CA TYR A 76 24.42 -10.58 -7.97
C TYR A 76 25.18 -9.26 -8.17
N GLY A 77 25.00 -8.29 -7.27
CA GLY A 77 25.77 -7.03 -7.24
C GLY A 77 26.47 -6.91 -5.90
#